data_AF-A0A6V7M6F4-F1
#
_entry.id   AF-A0A6V7M6F4-F1
#
_cell.length_a   1.000
_cell.length_b   1.000
_cell.length_c   1.000
_cell.angle_alpha   90.00
_cell.angle_beta   90.00
_cell.angle_gamma   90.00
#
_symmetry.space_group_name_H-M   'P 1'
#
loop_
_entity.id
_entity.type
_entity.pdbx_description
1 polymer ?
#
loop_
_entity_poly.entity_id
_entity_poly.type
_entity_poly.pdbx_seq_one_letter_code
_entity_poly.pdbx_strand_id
1 'polypeptide(L)' 'VNTHFMRKIPAGAEASNILVGEVDFLEKTLSAFIRLSQANMMGDLTEVPVPTRFIFILLGPM' A
#
# COMPACT_ATOMS: atom_id res chain seq x y z
N VAL A 1 -3.76 13.81 12.11
CA VAL A 1 -4.05 13.70 10.65
C VAL A 1 -3.62 14.98 9.97
N ASN A 2 -2.75 14.93 8.96
CA ASN A 2 -2.22 16.13 8.30
C ASN A 2 -3.28 16.76 7.39
N THR A 3 -4.05 17.71 7.92
CA THR A 3 -5.23 18.31 7.27
C THR A 3 -4.91 19.14 6.03
N HIS A 4 -3.67 19.61 5.86
CA HIS A 4 -3.25 20.34 4.66
C HIS A 4 -3.05 19.40 3.46
N PHE A 5 -2.53 18.20 3.71
CA PHE A 5 -2.33 17.18 2.67
C PHE A 5 -3.66 16.61 2.17
N MET A 6 -4.61 16.37 3.07
CA MET A 6 -5.96 15.87 2.76
C MET A 6 -6.71 16.69 1.71
N ARG A 7 -6.48 18.02 1.66
CA ARG A 7 -7.16 18.92 0.72
C ARG A 7 -6.70 18.77 -0.73
N LYS A 8 -5.57 18.11 -0.97
CA LYS A 8 -5.01 17.90 -2.31
C LYS A 8 -5.48 16.58 -2.94
N ILE A 9 -6.21 15.76 -2.17
CA ILE A 9 -6.62 14.44 -2.59
C ILE A 9 -7.95 14.56 -3.37
N PRO A 10 -7.99 14.12 -4.64
CA PRO A 10 -9.21 14.17 -5.42
C PRO A 10 -10.35 13.35 -4.80
N ALA A 11 -11.59 13.77 -5.04
CA ALA A 11 -12.75 12.96 -4.69
C ALA A 11 -12.70 11.61 -5.43
N GLY A 12 -12.94 10.51 -4.69
CA GLY A 12 -12.88 9.16 -5.25
C GLY A 12 -11.45 8.63 -5.46
N ALA A 13 -10.42 9.30 -4.94
CA ALA A 13 -9.07 8.75 -4.95
C ALA A 13 -8.98 7.42 -4.20
N GLU A 14 -8.25 6.47 -4.78
CA GLU A 14 -7.91 5.19 -4.17
C GLU A 14 -6.41 5.15 -3.89
N ALA A 15 -6.00 4.42 -2.86
CA ALA A 15 -4.60 4.23 -2.52
C ALA A 15 -3.95 3.07 -3.26
N SER A 16 -2.65 3.23 -3.49
CA SER A 16 -1.72 2.15 -3.85
C SER A 16 -0.68 2.04 -2.74
N ASN A 17 -0.55 0.86 -2.14
CA ASN A 17 0.45 0.61 -1.11
C ASN A 17 1.68 -0.06 -1.73
N ILE A 18 2.86 0.46 -1.42
CA ILE A 18 4.14 -0.12 -1.82
C ILE A 18 4.85 -0.56 -0.53
N LEU A 19 4.98 -1.87 -0.36
CA LEU A 19 5.57 -2.50 0.81
C LEU A 19 6.90 -3.11 0.40
N VAL A 20 8.00 -2.62 0.96
CA VAL A 20 9.36 -3.08 0.66
C VAL A 20 10.03 -3.47 1.97
N GLY A 21 10.73 -4.60 1.99
CA GLY A 21 11.47 -5.04 3.16
C GLY A 21 12.43 -6.19 2.85
N GLU A 22 13.21 -6.55 3.84
CA GLU A 22 14.13 -7.68 3.81
C GLU A 22 13.79 -8.65 4.94
N VAL A 23 13.96 -9.93 4.69
CA VAL A 23 13.72 -11.01 5.66
C VAL A 23 14.78 -12.10 5.51
N ASP A 24 15.14 -12.73 6.61
CA ASP A 24 16.22 -13.73 6.71
C ASP A 24 15.87 -15.10 6.10
N PHE A 25 14.58 -15.42 5.97
CA PHE A 25 14.12 -16.72 5.48
C PHE A 25 13.93 -16.81 3.96
N LEU A 26 14.04 -15.69 3.22
CA LEU A 26 13.96 -15.73 1.76
C LEU A 26 15.31 -16.12 1.17
N GLU A 27 15.31 -16.98 0.15
CA GLU A 27 16.51 -17.29 -0.64
C GLU A 27 16.66 -16.40 -1.87
N LYS A 28 15.55 -15.79 -2.31
CA LYS A 28 15.44 -14.96 -3.51
C LYS A 28 14.37 -13.90 -3.30
N THR A 29 14.48 -12.80 -4.05
CA THR A 29 13.48 -11.72 -4.01
C THR A 29 12.09 -12.22 -4.40
N LEU A 30 11.10 -11.92 -3.56
CA LEU A 30 9.68 -12.12 -3.82
C LEU A 30 9.07 -10.81 -4.29
N SER A 31 8.32 -10.84 -5.39
CA SER A 31 7.49 -9.72 -5.84
C SER A 31 6.05 -10.15 -6.07
N ALA A 32 5.11 -9.31 -5.65
CA ALA A 32 3.69 -9.52 -5.90
C ALA A 32 3.00 -8.19 -6.19
N PHE A 33 2.17 -8.16 -7.23
CA PHE A 33 1.29 -7.04 -7.53
C PHE A 33 -0.16 -7.50 -7.44
N ILE A 34 -0.92 -6.89 -6.56
CA ILE A 34 -2.28 -7.27 -6.21
C ILE A 34 -3.21 -6.10 -6.54
N ARG A 35 -4.29 -6.38 -7.26
CA ARG A 35 -5.42 -5.47 -7.44
C ARG A 35 -6.64 -6.07 -6.78
N LEU A 36 -7.21 -5.36 -5.81
CA LEU A 36 -8.47 -5.75 -5.17
C LEU A 36 -9.64 -5.58 -6.14
N SER A 37 -10.60 -6.51 -6.10
CA SER A 37 -11.84 -6.44 -6.88
C SER A 37 -12.67 -5.20 -6.52
N GLN A 38 -12.69 -4.83 -5.24
CA GLN A 38 -13.26 -3.60 -4.71
C GLN A 38 -12.24 -2.95 -3.77
N ALA A 39 -12.07 -1.63 -3.89
CA ALA A 39 -11.20 -0.91 -2.98
C ALA A 39 -11.80 -0.91 -1.57
N ASN A 40 -10.96 -1.07 -0.56
CA ASN A 40 -11.41 -1.19 0.82
C ASN A 40 -10.48 -0.46 1.79
N MET A 41 -11.01 -0.04 2.93
CA MET A 41 -10.25 0.62 3.99
C MET A 41 -9.37 -0.40 4.71
N MET A 42 -8.06 -0.32 4.50
CA MET A 42 -7.07 -1.23 5.06
C MET A 42 -6.52 -0.74 6.41
N GLY A 43 -7.40 -0.25 7.30
CA GLY A 43 -7.02 0.24 8.63
C GLY A 43 -5.90 1.29 8.56
N ASP A 44 -4.83 1.07 9.33
CA ASP A 44 -3.68 1.99 9.45
C ASP A 44 -2.63 1.81 8.33
N LEU A 45 -2.92 1.02 7.29
CA LEU A 45 -1.98 0.81 6.17
C LEU A 45 -1.75 2.09 5.34
N THR A 46 -2.67 3.06 5.42
CA THR A 46 -2.60 4.35 4.73
C THR A 46 -2.72 5.50 5.72
N GLU A 47 -1.82 6.48 5.66
CA GLU A 47 -1.86 7.69 6.52
C GLU A 47 -3.10 8.58 6.27
N VAL A 48 -3.75 8.38 5.14
CA VAL A 48 -4.92 9.09 4.66
C VAL A 48 -6.10 8.12 4.63
N PRO A 49 -7.32 8.55 5.01
CA PRO A 49 -8.53 7.74 4.91
C PRO A 49 -9.02 7.61 3.45
N VAL A 50 -8.26 6.91 2.61
CA VAL A 50 -8.64 6.51 1.25
C VAL A 50 -8.60 4.99 1.11
N PRO A 51 -9.53 4.38 0.37
CA PRO A 51 -9.57 2.93 0.25
C PRO A 51 -8.41 2.44 -0.63
N THR A 52 -7.76 1.35 -0.24
CA THR A 52 -6.69 0.71 -1.01
C THR A 52 -7.29 -0.06 -2.18
N ARG A 53 -6.73 0.12 -3.38
CA ARG A 53 -7.04 -0.68 -4.58
C ARG A 53 -5.90 -1.59 -5.00
N PHE A 54 -4.68 -1.10 -4.87
CA PHE A 54 -3.47 -1.78 -5.33
C PHE A 54 -2.50 -1.99 -4.18
N ILE A 55 -1.84 -3.15 -4.17
CA ILE A 55 -0.77 -3.46 -3.22
C ILE A 55 0.38 -4.06 -4.01
N PHE A 56 1.56 -3.47 -3.86
CA PHE A 56 2.80 -4.04 -4.34
C PHE A 56 3.65 -4.47 -3.15
N ILE A 57 4.14 -5.70 -3.19
CA ILE A 57 5.04 -6.26 -2.17
C ILE A 57 6.35 -6.62 -2.86
N LEU A 58 7.45 -6.15 -2.30
CA LEU A 58 8.81 -6.51 -2.68
C LEU A 58 9.59 -6.92 -1.42
N LEU A 59 9.86 -8.21 -1.28
CA LEU A 59 10.66 -8.72 -0.16
C LEU A 59 11.98 -9.31 -0.68
N GLY A 60 13.09 -8.85 -0.13
CA GLY A 60 14.43 -9.36 -0.40
C GLY A 60 14.93 -10.31 0.70
N PRO A 61 15.92 -11.17 0.39
CA PRO A 61 16.73 -11.79 1.42
C PRO A 61 17.55 -10.73 2.17
N MET A 62 17.74 -10.92 3.48
CA MET A 62 18.76 -10.20 4.27
C MET A 62 20.18 -10.69 3.99
#